data_AF-A0A2G9XI97-F1
#
_entry.id   AF-A0A2G9XI97-F1
#
_cell.length_a   1.000
_cell.length_b   1.000
_cell.length_c   1.000
_cell.angle_alpha   90.00
_cell.angle_beta   90.00
_cell.angle_gamma   90.00
#
_symmetry.space_group_name_H-M   'P 1'
#
loop_
_entity.id
_entity.type
_entity.pdbx_description
1 polymer ?
#
loop_
_entity_poly.entity_id
_entity_poly.type
_entity_poly.pdbx_seq_one_letter_code
_entity_poly.pdbx_strand_id
1 'polypeptide(L)'
;FFGGVTEFTRRTRRAKLLAQILEENDFAVESKGDLIIGRIKKIDRRNMEGKFCLIGRLIGYTRQLDVLLRSEKDIDFFADQFLKGERELSAPLS
;
A
#
# COMPACT_ATOMS: atom_id res chain seq x y z
N PHE A 1 25.11 10.95 14.67
CA PHE A 1 23.65 10.78 14.86
C PHE A 1 22.92 11.23 13.60
N PHE A 2 22.55 10.29 12.72
CA PHE A 2 21.79 10.55 11.46
C PHE A 2 20.54 9.66 11.33
N GLY A 3 20.30 8.77 12.30
CA GLY A 3 19.25 7.75 12.22
C GLY A 3 17.82 8.30 12.36
N GLY A 4 17.59 9.25 13.26
CA GLY A 4 16.23 9.73 13.57
C GLY A 4 15.49 10.35 12.38
N VAL A 5 16.15 11.23 11.64
CA VAL A 5 15.55 11.91 10.46
C VAL A 5 15.36 10.93 9.30
N THR A 6 16.35 10.05 9.05
CA THR A 6 16.28 9.05 7.98
C THR A 6 15.15 8.05 8.20
N GLU A 7 14.99 7.57 9.43
CA GLU A 7 13.90 6.67 9.82
C GLU A 7 12.53 7.36 9.72
N PHE A 8 12.44 8.63 10.13
CA PHE A 8 11.22 9.42 9.97
C PHE A 8 10.82 9.55 8.49
N THR A 9 11.76 9.91 7.62
CA THR A 9 11.49 10.02 6.18
C THR A 9 11.08 8.68 5.56
N ARG A 10 11.67 7.56 5.97
CA ARG A 10 11.26 6.22 5.52
C ARG A 10 9.82 5.90 5.92
N ARG A 11 9.45 6.13 7.18
CA ARG A 11 8.09 5.91 7.67
C ARG A 11 7.07 6.75 6.91
N THR A 12 7.38 8.02 6.66
CA THR A 12 6.51 8.90 5.87
C THR A 12 6.30 8.38 4.44
N ARG A 13 7.36 7.95 3.76
CA ARG A 13 7.25 7.41 2.39
C ARG A 13 6.45 6.11 2.35
N ARG A 14 6.66 5.22 3.32
CA ARG A 14 5.87 3.99 3.44
C ARG A 14 4.40 4.30 3.71
N ALA A 15 4.10 5.26 4.58
CA ALA A 15 2.74 5.67 4.87
C ALA A 15 2.04 6.20 3.59
N LYS A 16 2.73 7.03 2.79
CA LYS A 16 2.24 7.49 1.48
C LYS A 16 1.99 6.34 0.50
N LEU A 17 2.94 5.41 0.37
CA LEU A 17 2.78 4.22 -0.48
C LEU A 17 1.53 3.41 -0.09
N LEU A 18 1.36 3.15 1.20
CA LEU A 18 0.20 2.42 1.72
C LEU A 18 -1.10 3.18 1.46
N ALA A 19 -1.13 4.49 1.68
CA ALA A 19 -2.30 5.32 1.44
C ALA A 19 -2.75 5.23 -0.02
N GLN A 20 -1.83 5.45 -0.97
CA GLN A 20 -2.11 5.40 -2.40
C GLN A 20 -2.65 4.04 -2.83
N ILE A 21 -2.01 2.94 -2.41
CA ILE A 21 -2.48 1.60 -2.77
C ILE A 21 -3.87 1.31 -2.18
N LEU A 22 -4.14 1.74 -0.95
CA LEU A 22 -5.45 1.54 -0.32
C LEU A 22 -6.54 2.38 -1.01
N GLU A 23 -6.27 3.63 -1.36
CA GLU A 23 -7.20 4.51 -2.08
C GLU A 23 -7.57 3.94 -3.47
N GLU A 24 -6.58 3.48 -4.24
CA GLU A 24 -6.77 2.81 -5.53
C GLU A 24 -7.54 1.47 -5.42
N ASN A 25 -7.70 0.96 -4.20
CA ASN A 25 -8.46 -0.25 -3.91
C ASN A 25 -9.72 0.03 -3.08
N ASP A 26 -10.35 1.17 -3.30
CA ASP A 26 -11.67 1.56 -2.78
C ASP A 26 -11.74 1.72 -1.25
N PHE A 27 -10.60 1.81 -0.57
CA PHE A 27 -10.61 2.18 0.84
C PHE A 27 -10.74 3.70 0.95
N ALA A 28 -11.63 4.16 1.83
CA ALA A 28 -11.56 5.52 2.34
C ALA A 28 -10.36 5.61 3.30
N VAL A 29 -9.37 6.44 2.98
CA VAL A 29 -8.13 6.56 3.74
C VAL A 29 -8.07 7.87 4.50
N GLU A 30 -7.68 7.78 5.77
CA GLU A 30 -7.29 8.92 6.60
C GLU A 30 -5.84 8.78 7.04
N SER A 31 -5.08 9.88 6.95
CA SER A 31 -3.66 9.92 7.32
C SER A 31 -3.42 10.89 8.47
N LYS A 32 -2.68 10.45 9.49
CA LYS A 32 -2.21 11.30 10.61
C LYS A 32 -0.74 11.03 10.88
N GLY A 33 0.14 11.81 10.25
CA GLY A 33 1.58 11.53 10.27
C GLY A 33 1.89 10.27 9.47
N ASP A 34 2.53 9.29 10.11
CA ASP A 34 2.81 7.96 9.54
C ASP A 34 1.72 6.91 9.83
N LEU A 35 0.67 7.29 10.57
CA LEU A 35 -0.51 6.45 10.79
C LEU A 35 -1.49 6.58 9.63
N ILE A 36 -1.83 5.45 9.03
CA ILE A 36 -2.83 5.32 7.96
C ILE A 36 -4.01 4.50 8.47
N ILE A 37 -5.22 5.00 8.27
CA ILE A 37 -6.47 4.30 8.60
C ILE A 37 -7.28 4.13 7.31
N GLY A 38 -7.32 2.90 6.79
CA GLY A 38 -8.19 2.52 5.68
C GLY A 38 -9.53 1.98 6.16
N ARG A 39 -10.63 2.41 5.53
CA ARG A 39 -11.99 1.93 5.84
C ARG A 39 -12.71 1.53 4.56
N ILE A 40 -13.38 0.39 4.61
CA ILE A 40 -14.28 -0.07 3.55
C ILE A 40 -15.59 -0.54 4.19
N LYS A 41 -16.73 -0.28 3.54
CA LYS A 41 -18.07 -0.59 4.04
C LYS A 41 -18.96 -1.04 2.89
N LYS A 42 -20.03 -1.77 3.21
CA LYS A 42 -21.09 -2.18 2.26
C LYS A 42 -20.59 -3.00 1.05
N ILE A 43 -19.64 -3.90 1.28
CA ILE A 43 -19.20 -4.88 0.27
C ILE A 43 -19.67 -6.28 0.66
N ASP A 44 -19.97 -7.12 -0.33
CA ASP A 44 -20.33 -8.52 -0.10
C ASP A 44 -19.11 -9.35 0.31
N ARG A 45 -19.39 -10.58 0.76
CA ARG A 45 -18.39 -11.51 1.27
C ARG A 45 -17.26 -11.78 0.27
N ARG A 46 -17.58 -12.02 -1.01
CA ARG A 46 -16.58 -12.39 -2.02
C ARG A 46 -15.62 -11.23 -2.26
N ASN A 47 -16.15 -10.03 -2.37
CA ASN A 47 -15.34 -8.82 -2.49
C ASN A 47 -14.51 -8.56 -1.23
N MET A 48 -15.06 -8.79 -0.03
CA MET A 48 -14.32 -8.65 1.23
C MET A 48 -13.15 -9.64 1.33
N GLU A 49 -13.34 -10.90 0.93
CA GLU A 49 -12.28 -11.90 0.84
C GLU A 49 -11.14 -11.44 -0.09
N GLY A 50 -11.48 -10.86 -1.25
CA GLY A 50 -10.50 -10.25 -2.16
C GLY A 50 -9.69 -9.13 -1.51
N LYS A 51 -10.34 -8.25 -0.72
CA LYS A 51 -9.65 -7.18 0.01
C LYS A 51 -8.75 -7.72 1.13
N PHE A 52 -9.12 -8.81 1.81
CA PHE A 52 -8.23 -9.47 2.78
C PHE A 52 -6.98 -10.04 2.09
N CYS A 53 -7.13 -10.68 0.93
CA CYS A 53 -6.00 -11.16 0.15
C CYS A 53 -5.07 -10.02 -0.28
N LEU A 54 -5.63 -8.90 -0.74
CA LEU A 54 -4.86 -7.70 -1.08
C LEU A 54 -4.07 -7.18 0.12
N ILE A 55 -4.70 -7.04 1.29
CA ILE A 55 -4.01 -6.58 2.51
C ILE A 55 -2.86 -7.51 2.88
N GLY A 56 -3.07 -8.83 2.81
CA GLY A 56 -2.02 -9.82 3.07
C GLY A 56 -0.81 -9.66 2.15
N ARG A 57 -1.06 -9.48 0.84
CA ARG A 57 0.00 -9.21 -0.15
C ARG A 57 0.70 -7.88 0.11
N LEU A 58 -0.06 -6.83 0.44
CA LEU A 58 0.49 -5.50 0.73
C LEU A 58 1.42 -5.51 1.95
N ILE A 59 1.07 -6.27 3.00
CA ILE A 59 1.95 -6.48 4.16
C ILE A 59 3.26 -7.15 3.73
N GLY A 60 3.18 -8.20 2.91
CA GLY A 60 4.37 -8.88 2.39
C GLY A 60 5.25 -7.98 1.53
N TYR A 61 4.62 -7.23 0.62
CA TYR A 61 5.28 -6.31 -0.31
C TYR A 61 6.02 -5.19 0.44
N THR A 62 5.34 -4.49 1.35
CA THR A 62 5.92 -3.35 2.05
C THR A 62 7.06 -3.72 3.00
N ARG A 63 7.06 -4.93 3.58
CA ARG A 63 8.16 -5.42 4.44
C ARG A 63 9.51 -5.52 3.70
N GLN A 64 9.50 -5.67 2.38
CA GLN A 64 10.72 -5.80 1.58
C GLN A 64 11.20 -4.45 1.02
N LEU A 65 10.36 -3.40 1.09
CA LEU A 65 10.58 -2.12 0.41
C LEU A 65 11.24 -1.03 1.25
N ASP A 66 11.37 -1.21 2.56
CA ASP A 66 11.87 -0.15 3.45
C ASP A 66 13.29 0.35 3.07
N VAL A 67 14.10 -0.48 2.40
CA VAL A 67 15.45 -0.11 1.89
C VAL A 67 15.42 0.53 0.49
N LEU A 68 14.31 0.35 -0.24
CA LEU A 68 14.13 0.77 -1.63
C LEU A 68 13.39 2.11 -1.77
N LEU A 69 12.63 2.54 -0.76
CA LEU A 69 11.91 3.83 -0.75
C LEU A 69 12.85 5.03 -0.45
N ARG A 70 13.64 5.44 -1.44
CA ARG A 70 14.70 6.47 -1.31
C ARG A 70 14.25 7.87 -1.74
N SER A 71 13.19 7.95 -2.52
CA SER A 71 12.64 9.17 -3.09
C SER A 71 11.11 9.10 -3.22
N GLU A 72 10.46 10.22 -3.52
CA GLU A 72 9.02 10.23 -3.82
C GLU A 72 8.71 9.46 -5.10
N LYS A 73 9.61 9.47 -6.10
CA LYS A 73 9.43 8.70 -7.34
C LYS A 73 9.36 7.19 -7.10
N ASP A 74 10.05 6.71 -6.06
CA ASP A 74 10.00 5.30 -5.69
C ASP A 74 8.61 4.92 -5.16
N ILE A 75 7.89 5.85 -4.53
CA ILE A 75 6.53 5.62 -4.03
C ILE A 75 5.61 5.31 -5.21
N ASP A 76 5.54 6.20 -6.19
CA ASP A 76 4.69 6.03 -7.37
C ASP A 76 5.06 4.76 -8.15
N PHE A 77 6.37 4.51 -8.32
CA PHE A 77 6.86 3.32 -9.00
C PHE A 77 6.43 2.03 -8.30
N PHE A 78 6.62 1.92 -6.99
CA PHE A 78 6.25 0.72 -6.26
C PHE A 78 4.73 0.59 -6.08
N ALA A 79 4.00 1.71 -6.01
CA ALA A 79 2.53 1.68 -6.02
C ALA A 79 2.01 1.09 -7.33
N ASP A 80 2.47 1.60 -8.49
CA ASP A 80 2.02 1.11 -9.79
C ASP A 80 2.43 -0.36 -10.01
N GLN A 81 3.63 -0.75 -9.61
CA GLN A 81 4.08 -2.15 -9.70
C GLN A 81 3.21 -3.09 -8.87
N PHE A 82 2.82 -2.69 -7.65
CA PHE A 82 1.88 -3.46 -6.84
C PHE A 82 0.51 -3.57 -7.53
N LEU A 83 -0.05 -2.44 -7.93
CA LEU A 83 -1.38 -2.37 -8.56
C LEU A 83 -1.44 -3.14 -9.88
N LYS A 84 -0.35 -3.13 -10.65
CA LYS A 84 -0.24 -3.94 -11.87
C LYS A 84 -0.32 -5.44 -11.54
N GLY A 85 0.42 -5.91 -10.54
CA GLY A 85 0.35 -7.30 -10.09
C GLY A 85 -1.06 -7.68 -9.59
N GLU A 86 -1.73 -6.78 -8.87
CA GLU A 86 -3.12 -7.00 -8.44
C GLU A 86 -4.08 -7.14 -9.62
N ARG A 87 -3.94 -6.29 -10.65
CA ARG A 87 -4.74 -6.37 -11.88
C ARG A 87 -4.52 -7.70 -12.58
N GLU A 88 -3.27 -8.14 -12.76
CA GLU A 88 -2.91 -9.43 -13.37
C GLU A 88 -3.50 -10.63 -12.62
N LEU A 89 -3.53 -10.59 -11.27
CA LEU A 89 -4.12 -11.64 -10.44
C LEU A 89 -5.66 -11.66 -10.46
N SER A 90 -6.27 -10.51 -10.72
CA SER A 90 -7.73 -10.35 -10.80
C SER A 90 -8.30 -10.66 -12.19
N ALA A 91 -7.44 -10.74 -13.22
CA ALA A 91 -7.85 -11.08 -14.57
C ALA A 91 -8.38 -12.52 -14.63
N PRO A 92 -9.49 -12.79 -15.35
CA PRO A 92 -9.90 -14.16 -15.62
C PRO A 92 -8.77 -14.87 -16.37
N LEU A 93 -8.44 -16.10 -15.96
CA LEU A 93 -7.56 -16.98 -16.74
C LEU A 93 -8.20 -17.18 -18.12
N SER A 94 -7.58 -16.57 -19.14
CA SER A 94 -7.92 -16.73 -20.56
C SER A 94 -7.64 -18.14 -21.05
#